data_AF-A0A9P5MXF4-F1
#
_entry.id   AF-A0A9P5MXF4-F1
#
_cell.length_a   1.000
_cell.length_b   1.000
_cell.length_c   1.000
_cell.angle_alpha   90.00
_cell.angle_beta   90.00
_cell.angle_gamma   90.00
#
_symmetry.space_group_name_H-M   'P 1'
#
loop_
_entity.id
_entity.type
_entity.pdbx_description
1 polymer ?
#
loop_
_entity_poly.entity_id
_entity_poly.type
_entity_poly.pdbx_seq_one_letter_code
_entity_poly.pdbx_strand_id
1 'polypeptide(L)'
;MDSATDTDSEADHLAVAPYPTRMALSPSFASPPAYKSSKLKDVHAALQELCTVETSLLVKDITYANNIQRACMALVCAVRELSIPDSNNRDGLMEVFKEITSEHFLAKLLAYRREFLYVGVLSASLKGALVSWVDVILANIAMTSVCIASDTAGVDGMKHTLAGREEDEAIRAASQLPYTWPEMLDLLTSNIASCTVLRLSLRLTFAAYVIHPQLSGMQSRAVRVDSTNRFTPSWLTKVTRTYLSRIFPTDSVVPEYNGDDSFEWSPRDRTVFAMILVLFSVAKETNHSIVQTPCKFPYVFPLEVLCLIRAIIYPDPRVTLGSALFPFARPDGAQIVLLCWGQVAPWSWAIWNDTRFADMELITQLTAVWICHADTLRLRMRCMRHHNWQRLLLRASETSSSDASFVITELLHNVTLSSLHDPGKTSTMWSNLLLRTCWWTAQLIDLLYSCRMHDWKHVLRGPRSAH
;
A
#
# COMPACT_ATOMS: atom_id res chain seq x y z
N MET A 1 18.00 67.06 -22.68
CA MET A 1 16.78 66.35 -23.09
C MET A 1 16.70 65.13 -22.21
N ASP A 2 15.87 65.26 -21.19
CA ASP A 2 15.60 64.29 -20.14
C ASP A 2 14.82 63.09 -20.68
N SER A 3 15.08 61.90 -20.13
CA SER A 3 14.08 60.84 -20.01
C SER A 3 14.58 59.80 -19.00
N ALA A 4 14.19 60.02 -17.74
CA ALA A 4 14.17 59.00 -16.71
C ALA A 4 13.09 57.96 -17.03
N THR A 5 13.40 56.68 -16.78
CA THR A 5 12.38 55.66 -16.51
C THR A 5 12.90 54.78 -15.38
N ASP A 6 12.37 55.07 -14.20
CA ASP A 6 12.27 54.18 -13.04
C ASP A 6 11.49 52.92 -13.41
N THR A 7 11.99 51.77 -12.95
CA THR A 7 11.17 50.60 -12.59
C THR A 7 11.85 49.92 -11.42
N ASP A 8 11.45 50.32 -10.22
CA ASP A 8 11.61 49.55 -8.98
C ASP A 8 10.77 48.27 -9.11
N SER A 9 11.43 47.12 -9.06
CA SER A 9 10.78 45.83 -8.85
C SER A 9 11.17 45.36 -7.46
N GLU A 10 10.37 45.74 -6.46
CA GLU A 10 10.39 45.12 -5.13
C GLU A 10 10.04 43.64 -5.29
N ALA A 11 11.08 42.80 -5.29
CA ALA A 11 10.91 41.38 -5.06
C ALA A 11 10.65 41.19 -3.56
N ASP A 12 9.38 40.94 -3.22
CA ASP A 12 8.96 40.38 -1.93
C ASP A 12 9.72 39.07 -1.69
N HIS A 13 10.88 39.18 -1.05
CA HIS A 13 11.53 38.06 -0.39
C HIS A 13 10.65 37.66 0.79
N LEU A 14 9.71 36.74 0.55
CA LEU A 14 9.13 35.91 1.59
C LEU A 14 10.29 35.21 2.30
N ALA A 15 10.71 35.81 3.42
CA ALA A 15 11.67 35.24 4.33
C ALA A 15 11.09 33.92 4.84
N VAL A 16 11.47 32.82 4.19
CA VAL A 16 11.28 31.47 4.71
C VAL A 16 12.01 31.44 6.05
N ALA A 17 11.24 31.41 7.13
CA ALA A 17 11.78 31.37 8.49
C ALA A 17 12.79 30.20 8.58
N PRO A 18 13.96 30.41 9.20
CA PRO A 18 14.97 29.37 9.30
C PRO A 18 14.38 28.15 10.03
N TYR A 19 14.40 27.00 9.36
CA TYR A 19 14.01 25.72 9.95
C TYR A 19 14.77 25.52 11.28
N PRO A 20 14.09 25.21 12.39
CA PRO A 20 14.74 25.01 13.67
C PRO A 20 15.75 23.87 13.56
N THR A 21 17.03 24.20 13.66
CA THR A 21 18.16 23.36 13.22
C THR A 21 18.49 22.20 14.15
N ARG A 22 17.75 22.00 15.25
CA ARG A 22 17.88 20.78 16.07
C ARG A 22 16.70 20.68 17.03
N MET A 23 15.77 19.78 16.76
CA MET A 23 14.86 19.30 17.80
C MET A 23 15.67 18.35 18.68
N ALA A 24 15.91 18.73 19.92
CA ALA A 24 16.39 17.79 20.92
C ALA A 24 15.22 16.85 21.23
N LEU A 25 15.28 15.62 20.69
CA LEU A 25 14.51 14.52 21.25
C LEU A 25 14.83 14.49 22.75
N SER A 26 13.80 14.47 23.60
CA SER A 26 14.03 14.25 25.03
C SER A 26 14.96 13.04 25.18
N PRO A 27 16.03 13.07 26.00
CA PRO A 27 17.01 11.99 26.10
C PRO A 27 16.38 10.61 26.41
N SER A 28 15.12 10.60 26.89
CA SER A 28 14.27 9.42 27.01
C SER A 28 13.97 8.67 25.69
N PHE A 29 14.06 9.31 24.52
CA PHE A 29 13.76 8.71 23.22
C PHE A 29 15.01 8.19 22.49
N ALA A 30 16.21 8.67 22.87
CA ALA A 30 17.45 8.41 22.13
C ALA A 30 17.99 6.98 22.30
N SER A 31 17.56 6.28 23.36
CA SER A 31 17.87 4.87 23.58
C SER A 31 16.69 4.19 24.26
N PRO A 32 15.91 3.37 23.54
CA PRO A 32 14.98 2.44 24.19
C PRO A 32 15.77 1.62 25.22
N PRO A 33 15.21 1.34 26.41
CA PRO A 33 15.86 0.46 27.38
C PRO A 33 16.30 -0.84 26.70
N ALA A 34 17.49 -1.33 27.04
CA ALA A 34 18.10 -2.52 26.43
C ALA A 34 17.04 -3.62 26.23
N TYR A 35 16.89 -4.02 24.97
CA TYR A 35 15.78 -4.81 24.44
C TYR A 35 15.67 -6.15 25.19
N LYS A 36 14.80 -6.23 26.20
CA LYS A 36 14.38 -7.51 26.78
C LYS A 36 13.19 -7.97 25.95
N SER A 37 13.27 -9.17 25.35
CA SER A 37 12.17 -9.72 24.55
C SER A 37 10.88 -9.61 25.35
N SER A 38 9.89 -8.92 24.79
CA SER A 38 8.66 -8.66 25.53
C SER A 38 7.89 -9.97 25.66
N LYS A 39 7.49 -10.37 26.88
CA LYS A 39 6.63 -11.54 27.02
C LYS A 39 5.31 -11.23 26.33
N LEU A 40 4.84 -12.11 25.45
CA LEU A 40 3.62 -11.90 24.67
C LEU A 40 2.40 -11.53 25.54
N LYS A 41 2.32 -12.04 26.77
CA LYS A 41 1.28 -11.68 27.75
C LYS A 41 1.29 -10.19 28.12
N ASP A 42 2.47 -9.61 28.31
CA ASP A 42 2.62 -8.20 28.68
C ASP A 42 2.21 -7.29 27.52
N VAL A 43 2.50 -7.72 26.28
CA VAL A 43 2.08 -7.03 25.05
C VAL A 43 0.55 -7.03 24.90
N HIS A 44 -0.11 -8.17 25.18
CA HIS A 44 -1.57 -8.24 25.17
C HIS A 44 -2.20 -7.39 26.27
N ALA A 45 -1.60 -7.35 27.46
CA ALA A 45 -2.06 -6.48 28.54
C ALA A 45 -1.95 -5.00 28.15
N ALA A 46 -0.83 -4.59 27.54
CA ALA A 46 -0.64 -3.24 27.02
C ALA A 46 -1.66 -2.88 25.93
N LEU A 47 -1.94 -3.81 25.00
CA LEU A 47 -2.97 -3.63 23.98
C LEU A 47 -4.35 -3.40 24.62
N GLN A 48 -4.74 -4.25 25.58
CA GLN A 48 -6.01 -4.15 26.30
C GLN A 48 -6.12 -2.85 27.09
N GLU A 49 -5.05 -2.42 27.75
CA GLU A 49 -4.96 -1.13 28.45
C GLU A 49 -5.25 0.03 27.48
N LEU A 50 -4.62 0.06 26.31
CA LEU A 50 -4.89 1.08 25.30
C LEU A 50 -6.29 0.98 24.68
N CYS A 51 -6.85 -0.22 24.55
CA CYS A 51 -8.21 -0.41 24.03
C CYS A 51 -9.30 0.01 25.03
N THR A 52 -9.03 -0.05 26.35
CA THR A 52 -10.03 0.23 27.39
C THR A 52 -10.02 1.67 27.91
N VAL A 53 -8.88 2.38 27.85
CA VAL A 53 -8.80 3.76 28.35
C VAL A 53 -9.70 4.70 27.54
N GLU A 54 -10.57 5.45 28.20
CA GLU A 54 -11.35 6.51 27.57
C GLU A 54 -10.51 7.78 27.42
N THR A 55 -10.56 8.42 26.25
CA THR A 55 -9.79 9.63 25.97
C THR A 55 -10.16 10.80 26.88
N SER A 56 -11.39 10.82 27.41
CA SER A 56 -11.92 11.83 28.32
C SER A 56 -11.23 11.87 29.69
N LEU A 57 -10.62 10.76 30.11
CA LEU A 57 -9.99 10.61 31.43
C LEU A 57 -8.56 11.17 31.49
N LEU A 58 -7.90 11.32 30.34
CA LEU A 58 -6.49 11.73 30.24
C LEU A 58 -6.21 13.15 30.75
N VAL A 59 -7.17 14.06 30.59
CA VAL A 59 -7.01 15.46 31.04
C VAL A 59 -6.97 15.57 32.57
N LYS A 60 -7.47 14.56 33.29
CA LYS A 60 -7.72 14.64 34.73
C LYS A 60 -6.61 14.05 35.59
N ASP A 61 -5.78 13.15 35.06
CA ASP A 61 -4.83 12.40 35.89
C ASP A 61 -3.58 11.94 35.12
N ILE A 62 -2.42 12.40 35.60
CA ILE A 62 -1.07 12.13 35.06
C ILE A 62 -0.76 10.61 35.07
N THR A 63 -1.38 9.84 35.97
CA THR A 63 -1.20 8.39 36.01
C THR A 63 -1.65 7.71 34.72
N TYR A 64 -2.73 8.19 34.07
CA TYR A 64 -3.16 7.67 32.77
C TYR A 64 -2.16 7.95 31.67
N ALA A 65 -1.54 9.13 31.66
CA ALA A 65 -0.49 9.47 30.71
C ALA A 65 0.72 8.51 30.84
N ASN A 66 1.14 8.21 32.08
CA ASN A 66 2.21 7.25 32.36
C ASN A 66 1.85 5.83 31.93
N ASN A 67 0.59 5.43 32.12
CA ASN A 67 0.05 4.14 31.73
C ASN A 67 0.04 3.95 30.21
N ILE A 68 -0.50 4.93 29.47
CA ILE A 68 -0.48 4.91 28.00
C ILE A 68 0.96 4.91 27.47
N GLN A 69 1.87 5.71 28.05
CA GLN A 69 3.28 5.68 27.69
C GLN A 69 3.87 4.28 27.86
N ARG A 70 3.64 3.62 28.99
CA ARG A 70 4.12 2.26 29.27
C ARG A 70 3.59 1.25 28.26
N ALA A 71 2.30 1.32 27.96
CA ALA A 71 1.67 0.44 26.99
C ALA A 71 2.18 0.69 25.56
N CYS A 72 2.38 1.95 25.16
CA CYS A 72 2.98 2.30 23.87
C CYS A 72 4.40 1.75 23.75
N MET A 73 5.24 1.87 24.80
CA MET A 73 6.59 1.30 24.80
C MET A 73 6.58 -0.22 24.61
N ALA A 74 5.68 -0.93 25.32
CA ALA A 74 5.55 -2.37 25.18
C ALA A 74 5.15 -2.79 23.75
N LEU A 75 4.21 -2.04 23.14
CA LEU A 75 3.82 -2.27 21.75
C LEU A 75 4.94 -1.92 20.76
N VAL A 76 5.71 -0.84 20.97
CA VAL A 76 6.84 -0.49 20.10
C VAL A 76 7.88 -1.62 20.10
N CYS A 77 8.19 -2.18 21.27
CA CYS A 77 9.06 -3.36 21.36
C CYS A 77 8.46 -4.51 20.55
N ALA A 78 7.21 -4.90 20.80
CA ALA A 78 6.56 -5.99 20.07
C ALA A 78 6.58 -5.80 18.54
N VAL A 79 6.32 -4.57 18.06
CA VAL A 79 6.28 -4.22 16.63
C VAL A 79 7.66 -4.27 15.98
N ARG A 80 8.73 -3.93 16.72
CA ARG A 80 10.11 -4.07 16.25
C ARG A 80 10.53 -5.54 16.19
N GLU A 81 10.09 -6.35 17.15
CA GLU A 81 10.33 -7.79 17.22
C GLU A 81 9.77 -8.53 15.99
N LEU A 82 8.68 -8.05 15.41
CA LEU A 82 8.09 -8.58 14.17
C LEU A 82 8.96 -8.39 12.92
N SER A 83 9.76 -7.33 12.91
CA SER A 83 10.71 -7.07 11.82
C SER A 83 11.89 -8.05 11.84
N ILE A 84 12.04 -8.85 12.89
CA ILE A 84 13.03 -9.93 13.01
C ILE A 84 12.40 -11.23 12.45
N PRO A 85 12.99 -11.85 11.41
CA PRO A 85 12.41 -13.03 10.74
C PRO A 85 12.18 -14.23 11.66
N ASP A 86 13.13 -14.50 12.55
CA ASP A 86 13.20 -15.74 13.35
C ASP A 86 12.67 -15.57 14.78
N SER A 87 11.70 -14.68 14.99
CA SER A 87 11.12 -14.50 16.33
C SER A 87 10.23 -15.70 16.72
N ASN A 88 10.55 -16.37 17.84
CA ASN A 88 9.79 -17.52 18.36
C ASN A 88 8.30 -17.22 18.61
N ASN A 89 7.93 -15.95 18.78
CA ASN A 89 6.57 -15.50 19.04
C ASN A 89 5.91 -14.82 17.83
N ARG A 90 6.45 -14.98 16.61
CA ARG A 90 6.00 -14.25 15.41
C ARG A 90 4.49 -14.33 15.18
N ASP A 91 3.89 -15.50 15.31
CA ASP A 91 2.44 -15.70 15.14
C ASP A 91 1.64 -14.88 16.16
N GLY A 92 1.99 -14.94 17.45
CA GLY A 92 1.31 -14.18 18.49
C GLY A 92 1.51 -12.67 18.35
N LEU A 93 2.69 -12.24 17.91
CA LEU A 93 2.96 -10.84 17.63
C LEU A 93 2.20 -10.36 16.38
N MET A 94 1.99 -11.23 15.37
CA MET A 94 1.20 -10.90 14.19
C MET A 94 -0.27 -10.68 14.55
N GLU A 95 -0.81 -11.43 15.51
CA GLU A 95 -2.15 -11.17 16.04
C GLU A 95 -2.23 -9.80 16.72
N VAL A 96 -1.22 -9.41 17.51
CA VAL A 96 -1.13 -8.05 18.08
C VAL A 96 -1.05 -7.01 16.96
N PHE A 97 -0.21 -7.25 15.95
CA PHE A 97 -0.04 -6.33 14.82
C PHE A 97 -1.33 -6.12 14.04
N LYS A 98 -2.08 -7.20 13.81
CA LYS A 98 -3.41 -7.17 13.22
C LYS A 98 -4.33 -6.25 14.01
N GLU A 99 -4.38 -6.34 15.34
CA GLU A 99 -5.26 -5.49 16.14
C GLU A 99 -4.84 -4.01 16.12
N ILE A 100 -3.55 -3.71 16.27
CA ILE A 100 -3.04 -2.32 16.32
C ILE A 100 -3.10 -1.62 14.96
N THR A 101 -3.22 -2.37 13.87
CA THR A 101 -3.38 -1.82 12.52
C THR A 101 -4.83 -1.54 12.17
N SER A 102 -5.81 -1.88 13.01
CA SER A 102 -7.21 -1.54 12.77
C SER A 102 -7.42 -0.02 12.71
N GLU A 103 -8.33 0.43 11.85
CA GLU A 103 -8.71 1.85 11.74
C GLU A 103 -9.12 2.42 13.11
N HIS A 104 -9.92 1.68 13.87
CA HIS A 104 -10.40 2.10 15.18
C HIS A 104 -9.25 2.33 16.17
N PHE A 105 -8.28 1.42 16.23
CA PHE A 105 -7.12 1.55 17.12
C PHE A 105 -6.23 2.73 16.71
N LEU A 106 -5.97 2.90 15.41
CA LEU A 106 -5.17 4.03 14.92
C LEU A 106 -5.85 5.38 15.17
N ALA A 107 -7.17 5.48 14.97
CA ALA A 107 -7.94 6.66 15.31
C ALA A 107 -7.85 6.98 16.82
N LYS A 108 -7.87 5.94 17.67
CA LYS A 108 -7.72 6.08 19.13
C LYS A 108 -6.33 6.58 19.51
N LEU A 109 -5.26 6.07 18.88
CA LEU A 109 -3.90 6.58 19.07
C LEU A 109 -3.82 8.07 18.72
N LEU A 110 -4.34 8.49 17.56
CA LEU A 110 -4.34 9.90 17.17
C LEU A 110 -5.08 10.78 18.19
N ALA A 111 -6.18 10.28 18.77
CA ALA A 111 -6.88 10.98 19.84
C ALA A 111 -6.03 11.09 21.13
N TYR A 112 -5.31 10.03 21.53
CA TYR A 112 -4.39 10.09 22.68
C TYR A 112 -3.30 11.13 22.48
N ARG A 113 -2.76 11.26 21.27
CA ARG A 113 -1.72 12.25 20.96
C ARG A 113 -2.17 13.68 21.28
N ARG A 114 -3.42 14.03 20.95
CA ARG A 114 -3.99 15.35 21.28
C ARG A 114 -3.92 15.63 22.78
N GLU A 115 -4.31 14.66 23.59
CA GLU A 115 -4.33 14.79 25.05
C GLU A 115 -2.92 14.87 25.65
N PHE A 116 -1.96 14.09 25.13
CA PHE A 116 -0.55 14.17 25.56
C PHE A 116 0.07 15.53 25.28
N LEU A 117 -0.18 16.10 24.10
CA LEU A 117 0.34 17.41 23.75
C LEU A 117 -0.28 18.49 24.62
N TYR A 118 -1.57 18.39 24.94
CA TYR A 118 -2.23 19.30 25.87
C TYR A 118 -1.58 19.28 27.27
N VAL A 119 -1.37 18.09 27.84
CA VAL A 119 -0.69 17.94 29.15
C VAL A 119 0.76 18.43 29.08
N GLY A 120 1.48 18.11 28.00
CA GLY A 120 2.87 18.54 27.79
C GLY A 120 3.04 20.05 27.70
N VAL A 121 2.14 20.74 26.99
CA VAL A 121 2.14 22.22 26.88
C VAL A 121 1.86 22.87 28.22
N LEU A 122 0.94 22.32 29.03
CA LEU A 122 0.66 22.82 30.37
C LEU A 122 1.83 22.61 31.35
N SER A 123 2.61 21.55 31.15
CA SER A 123 3.64 21.12 32.10
C SER A 123 5.02 21.76 31.86
N ALA A 124 5.27 22.35 30.68
CA ALA A 124 6.63 22.72 30.30
C ALA A 124 6.73 24.03 29.49
N SER A 125 7.72 24.88 29.80
CA SER A 125 8.12 26.02 28.97
C SER A 125 9.03 25.61 27.80
N LEU A 126 8.72 24.50 27.13
CA LEU A 126 9.61 23.93 26.13
C LEU A 126 9.56 24.72 24.82
N LYS A 127 10.73 25.21 24.40
CA LYS A 127 10.98 25.73 23.04
C LYS A 127 11.35 24.55 22.14
N GLY A 128 10.38 24.01 21.38
CA GLY A 128 10.62 22.96 20.38
C GLY A 128 9.36 22.18 20.03
N ALA A 129 9.41 21.38 18.95
CA ALA A 129 8.30 20.46 18.66
C ALA A 129 8.32 19.30 19.65
N LEU A 130 7.15 19.05 20.26
CA LEU A 130 6.96 17.96 21.21
C LEU A 130 6.75 16.65 20.44
N VAL A 131 7.57 15.64 20.75
CA VAL A 131 7.40 14.27 20.27
C VAL A 131 6.82 13.43 21.41
N SER A 132 5.70 12.77 21.14
CA SER A 132 5.00 11.88 22.07
C SER A 132 5.35 10.42 21.82
N TRP A 133 5.11 9.55 22.81
CA TRP A 133 5.21 8.09 22.60
C TRP A 133 4.20 7.56 21.58
N VAL A 134 3.09 8.28 21.37
CA VAL A 134 2.14 7.98 20.30
C VAL A 134 2.80 8.13 18.92
N ASP A 135 3.62 9.18 18.73
CA ASP A 135 4.34 9.38 17.48
C ASP A 135 5.32 8.22 17.19
N VAL A 136 5.97 7.71 18.24
CA VAL A 136 6.91 6.58 18.13
C VAL A 136 6.18 5.30 17.71
N ILE A 137 5.03 4.97 18.32
CA ILE A 137 4.28 3.78 17.94
C ILE A 137 3.67 3.91 16.55
N LEU A 138 3.14 5.08 16.16
CA LEU A 138 2.64 5.30 14.79
C LEU A 138 3.75 5.15 13.74
N ALA A 139 4.93 5.70 14.00
CA ALA A 139 6.10 5.52 13.13
C ALA A 139 6.49 4.05 12.99
N ASN A 140 6.53 3.31 14.11
CA ASN A 140 6.89 1.89 14.11
C ASN A 140 5.82 1.02 13.41
N ILE A 141 4.52 1.29 13.61
CA ILE A 141 3.44 0.61 12.88
C ILE A 141 3.61 0.84 11.37
N ALA A 142 3.83 2.08 10.95
CA ALA A 142 3.98 2.42 9.53
C ALA A 142 5.21 1.74 8.90
N MET A 143 6.34 1.70 9.60
CA MET A 143 7.56 1.03 9.13
C MET A 143 7.39 -0.49 9.07
N THR A 144 6.89 -1.10 10.15
CA THR A 144 6.67 -2.55 10.20
C THR A 144 5.61 -3.00 9.18
N SER A 145 4.63 -2.15 8.87
CA SER A 145 3.66 -2.40 7.79
C SER A 145 4.37 -2.57 6.45
N VAL A 146 5.34 -1.73 6.13
CA VAL A 146 6.16 -1.89 4.92
C VAL A 146 6.94 -3.20 5.00
N CYS A 147 7.68 -3.45 6.09
CA CYS A 147 8.51 -4.65 6.24
C CYS A 147 7.72 -5.96 6.08
N ILE A 148 6.52 -6.03 6.69
CA ILE A 148 5.61 -7.17 6.54
C ILE A 148 5.12 -7.26 5.10
N ALA A 149 4.79 -6.13 4.48
CA ALA A 149 4.22 -6.11 3.15
C ALA A 149 5.23 -6.49 2.04
N SER A 150 6.48 -6.04 2.19
CA SER A 150 7.56 -6.28 1.21
C SER A 150 8.36 -7.55 1.47
N ASP A 151 8.12 -8.27 2.58
CA ASP A 151 8.93 -9.42 3.02
C ASP A 151 10.44 -9.10 3.09
N THR A 152 10.78 -7.85 3.44
CA THR A 152 12.19 -7.41 3.55
C THR A 152 12.76 -7.64 4.94
N ALA A 153 12.02 -8.33 5.81
CA ALA A 153 12.53 -8.77 7.10
C ALA A 153 13.75 -9.67 6.87
N GLY A 154 14.94 -9.16 7.15
CA GLY A 154 16.20 -9.90 7.06
C GLY A 154 17.02 -9.75 5.76
N VAL A 155 16.56 -8.97 4.78
CA VAL A 155 17.29 -8.86 3.49
C VAL A 155 18.51 -7.95 3.56
N ASP A 156 18.59 -7.00 4.48
CA ASP A 156 19.77 -6.14 4.58
C ASP A 156 20.34 -6.09 5.98
N GLY A 157 21.61 -6.49 6.10
CA GLY A 157 22.55 -5.93 7.06
C GLY A 157 22.82 -4.45 6.78
N MET A 158 21.76 -3.67 6.52
CA MET A 158 21.80 -2.23 6.33
C MET A 158 22.40 -1.65 7.61
N LYS A 159 23.50 -0.93 7.45
CA LYS A 159 24.22 -0.28 8.55
C LYS A 159 23.21 0.37 9.49
N HIS A 160 23.26 0.03 10.78
CA HIS A 160 22.37 0.54 11.83
C HIS A 160 22.13 2.07 11.78
N THR A 161 23.06 2.82 11.18
CA THR A 161 22.99 4.26 10.94
C THR A 161 21.89 4.70 9.97
N LEU A 162 21.63 3.97 8.87
CA LEU A 162 20.57 4.35 7.91
C LEU A 162 19.18 4.02 8.47
N ALA A 163 19.03 2.85 9.09
CA ALA A 163 17.79 2.45 9.73
C ALA A 163 17.39 3.42 10.86
N GLY A 164 18.34 3.86 11.69
CA GLY A 164 18.09 4.87 12.71
C GLY A 164 17.64 6.22 12.13
N ARG A 165 18.26 6.66 11.02
CA ARG A 165 17.85 7.90 10.35
C ARG A 165 16.44 7.81 9.77
N GLU A 166 16.07 6.68 9.17
CA GLU A 166 14.71 6.46 8.66
C GLU A 166 13.67 6.48 9.78
N GLU A 167 14.00 5.85 10.91
CA GLU A 167 13.15 5.87 12.10
C GLU A 167 12.97 7.29 12.65
N ASP A 168 14.05 8.05 12.81
CA ASP A 168 13.97 9.45 13.26
C ASP A 168 13.14 10.32 12.31
N GLU A 169 13.25 10.08 11.00
CA GLU A 169 12.46 10.76 9.97
C GLU A 169 10.98 10.39 10.09
N ALA A 170 10.67 9.12 10.33
CA ALA A 170 9.32 8.61 10.51
C ALA A 170 8.67 9.15 11.80
N ILE A 171 9.41 9.23 12.91
CA ILE A 171 8.94 9.82 14.17
C ILE A 171 8.66 11.32 13.99
N ARG A 172 9.55 12.05 13.29
CA ARG A 172 9.33 13.47 12.98
C ARG A 172 8.15 13.69 12.04
N ALA A 173 7.89 12.75 11.14
CA ALA A 173 6.69 12.78 10.30
C ALA A 173 5.43 12.48 11.12
N ALA A 174 5.50 11.54 12.07
CA ALA A 174 4.38 11.18 12.94
C ALA A 174 3.95 12.37 13.81
N SER A 175 4.93 13.13 14.33
CA SER A 175 4.65 14.34 15.10
C SER A 175 4.01 15.48 14.30
N GLN A 176 3.89 15.37 12.97
CA GLN A 176 3.19 16.31 12.10
C GLN A 176 1.83 15.78 11.61
N LEU A 177 1.42 14.58 12.01
CA LEU A 177 0.10 14.05 11.66
C LEU A 177 -1.01 14.91 12.31
N PRO A 178 -2.24 14.87 11.79
CA PRO A 178 -3.41 15.43 12.46
C PRO A 178 -3.84 14.58 13.66
N TYR A 179 -4.89 14.99 14.37
CA TYR A 179 -5.37 14.33 15.59
C TYR A 179 -6.57 13.40 15.35
N THR A 180 -7.15 13.44 14.15
CA THR A 180 -8.28 12.58 13.78
C THR A 180 -7.96 11.78 12.52
N TRP A 181 -8.53 10.59 12.44
CA TRP A 181 -8.33 9.72 11.27
C TRP A 181 -8.85 10.34 9.96
N PRO A 182 -10.04 10.98 9.91
CA PRO A 182 -10.50 11.63 8.68
C PRO A 182 -9.57 12.75 8.18
N GLU A 183 -9.04 13.58 9.08
CA GLU A 183 -8.06 14.62 8.72
C GLU A 183 -6.76 13.98 8.20
N MET A 184 -6.36 12.81 8.73
CA MET A 184 -5.18 12.08 8.25
C MET A 184 -5.38 11.61 6.80
N LEU A 185 -6.59 11.17 6.43
CA LEU A 185 -6.91 10.83 5.05
C LEU A 185 -6.95 12.08 4.14
N ASP A 186 -7.45 13.20 4.66
CA ASP A 186 -7.44 14.47 3.92
C ASP A 186 -6.01 14.96 3.63
N LEU A 187 -5.08 14.70 4.56
CA LEU A 187 -3.66 15.01 4.44
C LEU A 187 -3.02 14.38 3.20
N LEU A 188 -3.44 13.16 2.80
CA LEU A 188 -2.94 12.48 1.61
C LEU A 188 -3.25 13.20 0.29
N THR A 189 -4.22 14.12 0.32
CA THR A 189 -4.59 14.96 -0.82
C THR A 189 -4.12 16.41 -0.68
N SER A 190 -3.38 16.71 0.39
CA SER A 190 -2.87 18.04 0.69
C SER A 190 -1.62 18.33 -0.14
N ASN A 191 -1.53 19.52 -0.70
CA ASN A 191 -0.33 20.01 -1.39
C ASN A 191 0.69 20.64 -0.42
N ILE A 192 0.33 20.80 0.86
CA ILE A 192 1.14 21.52 1.86
C ILE A 192 1.99 20.55 2.71
N ALA A 193 1.51 19.32 2.92
CA ALA A 193 2.22 18.33 3.73
C ALA A 193 3.59 17.99 3.14
N SER A 194 4.59 17.67 3.95
CA SER A 194 5.88 17.19 3.43
C SER A 194 5.76 15.76 2.85
N CYS A 195 6.64 15.39 1.92
CA CYS A 195 6.62 14.05 1.33
C CYS A 195 6.80 12.92 2.36
N THR A 196 7.54 13.15 3.44
CA THR A 196 7.70 12.16 4.51
C THR A 196 6.42 11.97 5.31
N VAL A 197 5.70 13.06 5.62
CA VAL A 197 4.39 13.00 6.29
C VAL A 197 3.37 12.29 5.43
N LEU A 198 3.34 12.58 4.13
CA LEU A 198 2.48 11.86 3.19
C LEU A 198 2.81 10.37 3.18
N ARG A 199 4.09 10.00 3.00
CA ARG A 199 4.52 8.58 2.97
C ARG A 199 4.15 7.84 4.25
N LEU A 200 4.31 8.47 5.41
CA LEU A 200 3.91 7.89 6.68
C LEU A 200 2.38 7.67 6.73
N SER A 201 1.60 8.69 6.36
CA SER A 201 0.13 8.63 6.34
C SER A 201 -0.37 7.54 5.40
N LEU A 202 0.28 7.38 4.24
CA LEU A 202 -0.06 6.35 3.26
C LEU A 202 0.22 4.95 3.83
N ARG A 203 1.36 4.76 4.50
CA ARG A 203 1.70 3.47 5.15
C ARG A 203 0.70 3.11 6.24
N LEU A 204 0.26 4.06 7.06
CA LEU A 204 -0.79 3.85 8.06
C LEU A 204 -2.14 3.52 7.41
N THR A 205 -2.50 4.23 6.34
CA THR A 205 -3.71 3.95 5.56
C THR A 205 -3.67 2.55 4.95
N PHE A 206 -2.53 2.16 4.37
CA PHE A 206 -2.29 0.82 3.85
C PHE A 206 -2.40 -0.24 4.95
N ALA A 207 -1.85 0.02 6.14
CA ALA A 207 -1.99 -0.86 7.28
C ALA A 207 -3.47 -1.08 7.65
N ALA A 208 -4.26 -0.01 7.72
CA ALA A 208 -5.66 -0.04 8.11
C ALA A 208 -6.60 -0.69 7.10
N TYR A 209 -6.44 -0.36 5.82
CA TYR A 209 -7.39 -0.77 4.78
C TYR A 209 -6.94 -1.99 3.98
N VAL A 210 -5.66 -2.38 4.06
CA VAL A 210 -5.12 -3.52 3.32
C VAL A 210 -4.60 -4.58 4.26
N ILE A 211 -3.65 -4.25 5.15
CA ILE A 211 -3.00 -5.25 6.00
C ILE A 211 -3.99 -5.82 7.01
N HIS A 212 -4.65 -4.98 7.81
CA HIS A 212 -5.57 -5.42 8.85
C HIS A 212 -6.70 -6.33 8.33
N PRO A 213 -7.46 -5.98 7.26
CA PRO A 213 -8.50 -6.86 6.74
C PRO A 213 -7.97 -8.19 6.22
N GLN A 214 -6.79 -8.19 5.59
CA GLN A 214 -6.19 -9.42 5.06
C GLN A 214 -5.69 -10.35 6.17
N LEU A 215 -5.04 -9.80 7.20
CA LEU A 215 -4.63 -10.55 8.40
C LEU A 215 -5.86 -11.06 9.18
N SER A 216 -6.96 -10.32 9.16
CA SER A 216 -8.23 -10.72 9.79
C SER A 216 -9.02 -11.74 8.97
N GLY A 217 -8.54 -12.14 7.80
CA GLY A 217 -9.26 -13.05 6.90
C GLY A 217 -10.52 -12.45 6.27
N MET A 218 -10.69 -11.12 6.32
CA MET A 218 -11.86 -10.39 5.79
C MET A 218 -11.80 -10.15 4.27
N GLN A 219 -10.99 -10.92 3.53
CA GLN A 219 -10.54 -10.70 2.14
C GLN A 219 -11.61 -10.44 1.04
N SER A 220 -12.90 -10.41 1.33
CA SER A 220 -13.94 -10.12 0.32
C SER A 220 -15.31 -9.76 0.92
N ARG A 221 -15.47 -9.80 2.24
CA ARG A 221 -16.68 -9.22 2.82
C ARG A 221 -16.39 -7.75 2.92
N ALA A 222 -16.81 -7.02 1.88
CA ALA A 222 -16.83 -5.57 1.77
C ALA A 222 -16.70 -5.00 3.17
N VAL A 223 -15.50 -4.50 3.51
CA VAL A 223 -15.29 -3.69 4.71
C VAL A 223 -16.50 -2.81 4.73
N ARG A 224 -17.44 -3.05 5.65
CA ARG A 224 -18.77 -2.46 5.55
C ARG A 224 -18.48 -0.99 5.58
N VAL A 225 -18.60 -0.38 4.41
CA VAL A 225 -18.32 1.01 4.18
C VAL A 225 -19.48 1.66 4.89
N ASP A 226 -19.32 1.87 6.19
CA ASP A 226 -20.21 2.76 6.91
C ASP A 226 -20.22 4.04 6.08
N SER A 227 -21.41 4.59 5.87
CA SER A 227 -21.65 5.73 4.96
C SER A 227 -20.76 6.96 5.20
N THR A 228 -19.96 6.97 6.27
CA THR A 228 -18.93 7.95 6.62
C THR A 228 -17.56 7.69 5.98
N ASN A 229 -17.37 6.56 5.30
CA ASN A 229 -16.05 6.15 4.81
C ASN A 229 -15.62 7.02 3.62
N ARG A 230 -14.59 7.84 3.84
CA ARG A 230 -14.00 8.71 2.82
C ARG A 230 -13.15 7.96 1.79
N PHE A 231 -12.91 6.67 2.01
CA PHE A 231 -12.12 5.80 1.15
C PHE A 231 -12.87 5.46 -0.15
N THR A 232 -12.92 6.43 -1.07
CA THR A 232 -13.57 6.32 -2.39
C THR A 232 -12.54 6.27 -3.51
N PRO A 233 -12.89 5.70 -4.69
CA PRO A 233 -12.01 5.74 -5.86
C PRO A 233 -11.62 7.16 -6.27
N SER A 234 -12.53 8.13 -6.16
CA SER A 234 -12.25 9.55 -6.43
C SER A 234 -11.23 10.15 -5.47
N TRP A 235 -11.29 9.77 -4.19
CA TRP A 235 -10.29 10.20 -3.20
C TRP A 235 -8.92 9.62 -3.55
N LEU A 236 -8.83 8.33 -3.87
CA LEU A 236 -7.57 7.71 -4.30
C LEU A 236 -7.01 8.35 -5.57
N THR A 237 -7.84 8.67 -6.57
CA THR A 237 -7.39 9.41 -7.76
C THR A 237 -6.76 10.75 -7.38
N LYS A 238 -7.35 11.45 -6.40
CA LYS A 238 -6.78 12.70 -5.89
C LYS A 238 -5.44 12.47 -5.19
N VAL A 239 -5.33 11.44 -4.34
CA VAL A 239 -4.07 11.04 -3.68
C VAL A 239 -2.98 10.75 -4.72
N THR A 240 -3.29 9.95 -5.74
CA THR A 240 -2.35 9.62 -6.82
C THR A 240 -1.86 10.86 -7.54
N ARG A 241 -2.77 11.76 -7.94
CA ARG A 241 -2.38 13.01 -8.59
C ARG A 241 -1.53 13.90 -7.70
N THR A 242 -1.86 14.04 -6.42
CA THR A 242 -1.05 14.80 -5.46
C THR A 242 0.36 14.20 -5.33
N TYR A 243 0.49 12.88 -5.33
CA TYR A 243 1.80 12.22 -5.31
C TYR A 243 2.56 12.40 -6.62
N LEU A 244 1.90 12.17 -7.75
CA LEU A 244 2.49 12.31 -9.07
C LEU A 244 2.92 13.75 -9.32
N SER A 245 2.11 14.77 -9.01
CA SER A 245 2.46 16.18 -9.24
C SER A 245 3.66 16.67 -8.42
N ARG A 246 3.97 15.99 -7.30
CA ARG A 246 5.16 16.30 -6.47
C ARG A 246 6.43 15.67 -7.01
N ILE A 247 6.26 14.57 -7.72
CA ILE A 247 7.34 13.76 -8.26
C ILE A 247 7.66 14.21 -9.69
N PHE A 248 6.62 14.56 -10.45
CA PHE A 248 6.63 15.14 -11.78
C PHE A 248 6.25 16.62 -11.68
N PRO A 249 7.20 17.53 -11.46
CA PRO A 249 6.91 18.96 -11.51
C PRO A 249 6.31 19.30 -12.88
N THR A 250 5.18 20.01 -12.83
CA THR A 250 4.17 20.23 -13.88
C THR A 250 4.66 20.83 -15.21
N ASP A 251 5.92 21.28 -15.27
CA ASP A 251 6.50 21.84 -16.50
C ASP A 251 7.10 20.77 -17.41
N SER A 252 7.22 19.53 -16.93
CA SER A 252 7.46 18.37 -17.78
C SER A 252 6.11 17.77 -18.18
N VAL A 253 5.67 18.04 -19.40
CA VAL A 253 4.69 17.20 -20.12
C VAL A 253 5.07 15.76 -19.80
N VAL A 254 4.13 14.94 -19.29
CA VAL A 254 4.30 13.50 -18.97
C VAL A 254 5.40 12.99 -19.87
N PRO A 255 6.62 12.71 -19.34
CA PRO A 255 7.83 12.71 -20.13
C PRO A 255 7.56 11.86 -21.36
N GLU A 256 7.36 12.54 -22.50
CA GLU A 256 7.29 11.84 -23.78
C GLU A 256 8.61 11.09 -23.79
N TYR A 257 8.49 9.77 -23.76
CA TYR A 257 9.54 8.84 -23.37
C TYR A 257 10.57 8.77 -24.50
N ASN A 258 11.20 9.90 -24.79
CA ASN A 258 12.35 10.07 -25.64
C ASN A 258 13.47 9.46 -24.82
N GLY A 259 13.83 8.21 -25.14
CA GLY A 259 14.54 7.26 -24.28
C GLY A 259 15.98 7.59 -23.88
N ASP A 260 16.31 8.87 -23.65
CA ASP A 260 17.63 9.36 -23.27
C ASP A 260 17.71 9.75 -21.78
N ASP A 261 16.61 10.19 -21.15
CA ASP A 261 16.59 10.52 -19.71
C ASP A 261 16.00 9.38 -18.88
N SER A 262 16.89 8.46 -18.50
CA SER A 262 16.56 7.29 -17.69
C SER A 262 16.33 7.69 -16.22
N PHE A 263 15.13 8.18 -15.89
CA PHE A 263 14.77 8.49 -14.51
C PHE A 263 14.65 7.20 -13.68
N GLU A 264 15.63 6.94 -12.80
CA GLU A 264 15.62 5.78 -11.91
C GLU A 264 14.82 6.10 -10.63
N TRP A 265 13.76 5.34 -10.40
CA TRP A 265 12.89 5.50 -9.23
C TRP A 265 13.54 4.93 -7.98
N SER A 266 13.54 5.70 -6.88
CA SER A 266 14.04 5.18 -5.62
C SER A 266 13.21 3.97 -5.16
N PRO A 267 13.81 2.93 -4.57
CA PRO A 267 13.06 1.76 -4.08
C PRO A 267 11.94 2.11 -3.10
N ARG A 268 12.13 3.20 -2.33
CA ARG A 268 11.12 3.71 -1.39
C ARG A 268 9.90 4.26 -2.13
N ASP A 269 10.10 5.01 -3.21
CA ASP A 269 8.99 5.59 -3.98
C ASP A 269 8.25 4.52 -4.76
N ARG A 270 8.95 3.53 -5.31
CA ARG A 270 8.32 2.35 -5.93
C ARG A 270 7.41 1.59 -4.96
N THR A 271 7.84 1.45 -3.71
CA THR A 271 7.02 0.82 -2.66
C THR A 271 5.76 1.63 -2.36
N VAL A 272 5.88 2.96 -2.34
CA VAL A 272 4.74 3.88 -2.18
C VAL A 272 3.77 3.76 -3.35
N PHE A 273 4.27 3.67 -4.59
CA PHE A 273 3.45 3.44 -5.78
C PHE A 273 2.69 2.12 -5.69
N ALA A 274 3.37 1.05 -5.27
CA ALA A 274 2.73 -0.25 -5.06
C ALA A 274 1.59 -0.15 -4.03
N MET A 275 1.81 0.50 -2.90
CA MET A 275 0.77 0.71 -1.88
C MET A 275 -0.45 1.48 -2.43
N ILE A 276 -0.24 2.52 -3.24
CA ILE A 276 -1.31 3.28 -3.89
C ILE A 276 -2.14 2.37 -4.81
N LEU A 277 -1.48 1.58 -5.67
CA LEU A 277 -2.16 0.66 -6.59
C LEU A 277 -2.96 -0.42 -5.86
N VAL A 278 -2.40 -0.96 -4.78
CA VAL A 278 -3.10 -1.92 -3.94
C VAL A 278 -4.34 -1.29 -3.30
N LEU A 279 -4.24 -0.07 -2.79
CA LEU A 279 -5.39 0.65 -2.23
C LEU A 279 -6.49 0.86 -3.29
N PHE A 280 -6.16 1.14 -4.54
CA PHE A 280 -7.16 1.17 -5.62
C PHE A 280 -7.84 -0.16 -5.86
N SER A 281 -7.06 -1.25 -5.86
CA SER A 281 -7.63 -2.58 -6.06
C SER A 281 -8.68 -2.91 -4.99
N VAL A 282 -8.42 -2.53 -3.74
CA VAL A 282 -9.33 -2.74 -2.61
C VAL A 282 -10.52 -1.77 -2.63
N ALA A 283 -10.34 -0.52 -3.03
CA ALA A 283 -11.43 0.48 -3.08
C ALA A 283 -12.48 0.18 -4.16
N LYS A 284 -12.13 -0.56 -5.22
CA LYS A 284 -13.10 -0.98 -6.24
C LYS A 284 -14.03 -2.07 -5.70
N GLU A 285 -13.46 -3.06 -5.00
CA GLU A 285 -14.20 -4.21 -4.45
C GLU A 285 -15.37 -3.78 -3.55
N THR A 286 -15.21 -2.70 -2.78
CA THR A 286 -16.24 -2.20 -1.87
C THR A 286 -17.46 -1.57 -2.57
N ASN A 287 -17.31 -1.11 -3.82
CA ASN A 287 -18.35 -0.37 -4.55
C ASN A 287 -19.23 -1.24 -5.46
N HIS A 288 -18.94 -2.53 -5.61
CA HIS A 288 -19.73 -3.45 -6.47
C HIS A 288 -21.17 -3.70 -6.02
N SER A 289 -21.59 -3.17 -4.86
CA SER A 289 -22.96 -3.29 -4.37
C SER A 289 -23.94 -2.28 -5.01
N ILE A 290 -23.44 -1.26 -5.71
CA ILE A 290 -24.27 -0.19 -6.28
C ILE A 290 -24.11 -0.20 -7.80
N VAL A 291 -24.93 -1.01 -8.49
CA VAL A 291 -25.22 -1.01 -9.95
C VAL A 291 -24.00 -0.92 -10.88
N GLN A 292 -23.88 -1.89 -11.81
CA GLN A 292 -22.83 -2.04 -12.83
C GLN A 292 -22.68 -0.89 -13.84
N THR A 293 -22.80 0.38 -13.44
CA THR A 293 -22.25 1.46 -14.25
C THR A 293 -20.74 1.29 -14.30
N PRO A 294 -20.14 1.09 -15.49
CA PRO A 294 -18.69 1.07 -15.61
C PRO A 294 -18.18 2.35 -14.97
N CYS A 295 -17.32 2.22 -13.95
CA CYS A 295 -16.67 3.37 -13.34
C CYS A 295 -16.05 4.18 -14.48
N LYS A 296 -16.68 5.30 -14.83
CA LYS A 296 -16.18 6.24 -15.82
C LYS A 296 -14.98 6.93 -15.20
N PHE A 297 -13.86 6.22 -15.11
CA PHE A 297 -12.59 6.85 -14.81
C PHE A 297 -12.35 7.90 -15.89
N PRO A 298 -11.94 9.13 -15.54
CA PRO A 298 -11.51 10.09 -16.54
C PRO A 298 -10.39 9.45 -17.37
N TYR A 299 -10.42 9.59 -18.71
CA TYR A 299 -9.45 8.95 -19.64
C TYR A 299 -7.96 9.21 -19.31
N VAL A 300 -7.65 10.25 -18.53
CA VAL A 300 -6.29 10.59 -18.08
C VAL A 300 -5.79 9.67 -16.97
N PHE A 301 -6.69 9.13 -16.15
CA PHE A 301 -6.35 8.34 -14.96
C PHE A 301 -5.74 6.96 -15.28
N PRO A 302 -6.19 6.22 -16.32
CA PRO A 302 -5.53 4.97 -16.73
C PRO A 302 -4.04 5.14 -17.07
N LEU A 303 -3.64 6.25 -17.70
CA LEU A 303 -2.23 6.49 -18.06
C LEU A 303 -1.35 6.69 -16.82
N GLU A 304 -1.80 7.51 -15.87
CA GLU A 304 -1.12 7.73 -14.59
C GLU A 304 -0.86 6.40 -13.85
N VAL A 305 -1.87 5.51 -13.83
CA VAL A 305 -1.76 4.19 -13.22
C VAL A 305 -0.77 3.29 -13.97
N LEU A 306 -0.82 3.26 -15.31
CA LEU A 306 0.13 2.50 -16.11
C LEU A 306 1.58 2.95 -15.86
N CYS A 307 1.82 4.26 -15.72
CA CYS A 307 3.13 4.78 -15.34
C CYS A 307 3.61 4.22 -13.99
N LEU A 308 2.73 4.15 -12.99
CA LEU A 308 3.05 3.57 -11.69
C LEU A 308 3.35 2.07 -11.80
N ILE A 309 2.53 1.29 -12.53
CA ILE A 309 2.75 -0.14 -12.74
C ILE A 309 4.10 -0.35 -13.42
N ARG A 310 4.42 0.45 -14.45
CA ARG A 310 5.68 0.37 -15.19
C ARG A 310 6.87 0.65 -14.28
N ALA A 311 6.82 1.71 -13.47
CA ALA A 311 7.87 2.05 -12.51
C ALA A 311 8.14 0.92 -11.48
N ILE A 312 7.13 0.10 -11.17
CA ILE A 312 7.29 -1.04 -10.25
C ILE A 312 7.79 -2.28 -10.98
N ILE A 313 7.22 -2.63 -12.14
CA ILE A 313 7.59 -3.85 -12.88
C ILE A 313 8.96 -3.73 -13.54
N TYR A 314 9.31 -2.55 -14.05
CA TYR A 314 10.57 -2.25 -14.73
C TYR A 314 11.37 -1.20 -13.94
N PRO A 315 12.09 -1.60 -12.87
CA PRO A 315 12.95 -0.68 -12.14
C PRO A 315 14.04 -0.07 -13.00
N ASP A 316 14.57 -0.84 -13.95
CA ASP A 316 15.58 -0.38 -14.88
C ASP A 316 14.90 0.25 -16.11
N PRO A 317 14.97 1.58 -16.27
CA PRO A 317 14.37 2.29 -17.41
C PRO A 317 14.94 1.87 -18.77
N ARG A 318 16.10 1.19 -18.81
CA ARG A 318 16.73 0.68 -20.04
C ARG A 318 16.08 -0.58 -20.57
N VAL A 319 15.30 -1.28 -19.74
CA VAL A 319 14.58 -2.48 -20.16
C VAL A 319 13.40 -2.03 -21.03
N THR A 320 13.53 -2.23 -22.34
CA THR A 320 12.45 -1.94 -23.29
C THR A 320 11.32 -2.96 -23.12
N LEU A 321 10.07 -2.52 -23.32
CA LEU A 321 8.89 -3.40 -23.26
C LEU A 321 9.01 -4.60 -24.23
N GLY A 322 9.71 -4.41 -25.36
CA GLY A 322 9.97 -5.44 -26.37
C GLY A 322 11.06 -6.46 -26.00
N SER A 323 11.83 -6.24 -24.92
CA SER A 323 12.63 -7.30 -24.31
C SER A 323 11.67 -8.25 -23.63
N ALA A 324 11.31 -9.33 -24.36
CA ALA A 324 10.48 -10.50 -24.02
C ALA A 324 9.98 -10.60 -22.57
N LEU A 325 8.73 -11.06 -22.39
CA LEU A 325 7.99 -11.25 -21.13
C LEU A 325 8.72 -12.13 -20.09
N PHE A 326 9.89 -11.74 -19.62
CA PHE A 326 10.70 -12.48 -18.68
C PHE A 326 10.30 -12.02 -17.29
N PRO A 327 9.55 -12.83 -16.54
CA PRO A 327 9.27 -12.51 -15.16
C PRO A 327 10.60 -12.53 -14.39
N PHE A 328 10.81 -11.54 -13.53
CA PHE A 328 12.04 -11.43 -12.75
C PHE A 328 12.18 -12.62 -11.79
N ALA A 329 13.39 -13.17 -11.71
CA ALA A 329 13.67 -14.34 -10.87
C ALA A 329 13.44 -14.06 -9.37
N ARG A 330 13.66 -12.82 -8.93
CA ARG A 330 13.48 -12.39 -7.54
C ARG A 330 12.73 -11.06 -7.51
N PRO A 331 11.48 -11.03 -7.04
CA PRO A 331 10.76 -9.77 -6.87
C PRO A 331 11.42 -8.95 -5.76
N ASP A 332 11.57 -7.65 -5.98
CA ASP A 332 11.96 -6.71 -4.92
C ASP A 332 10.77 -6.33 -4.03
N GLY A 333 11.02 -5.52 -3.00
CA GLY A 333 9.99 -5.15 -2.02
C GLY A 333 8.75 -4.49 -2.64
N ALA A 334 8.91 -3.60 -3.62
CA ALA A 334 7.79 -2.93 -4.27
C ALA A 334 6.96 -3.90 -5.12
N GLN A 335 7.64 -4.78 -5.85
CA GLN A 335 7.00 -5.83 -6.62
C GLN A 335 6.27 -6.83 -5.71
N ILE A 336 6.86 -7.21 -4.57
CA ILE A 336 6.20 -8.05 -3.57
C ILE A 336 4.93 -7.38 -3.06
N VAL A 337 4.97 -6.08 -2.70
CA VAL A 337 3.77 -5.35 -2.25
C VAL A 337 2.67 -5.41 -3.32
N LEU A 338 3.02 -5.12 -4.59
CA LEU A 338 2.07 -5.10 -5.71
C LEU A 338 1.42 -6.47 -5.98
N LEU A 339 2.20 -7.55 -5.85
CA LEU A 339 1.78 -8.91 -6.21
C LEU A 339 1.08 -9.64 -5.06
N CYS A 340 1.49 -9.39 -3.81
CA CYS A 340 0.98 -10.07 -2.62
C CYS A 340 -0.32 -9.45 -2.09
N TRP A 341 -0.43 -8.12 -2.15
CA TRP A 341 -1.48 -7.42 -1.41
C TRP A 341 -2.57 -6.95 -2.35
N GLY A 342 -3.81 -7.24 -2.00
CA GLY A 342 -4.98 -6.88 -2.81
C GLY A 342 -5.11 -7.77 -4.05
N GLN A 343 -5.93 -7.34 -5.00
CA GLN A 343 -6.19 -8.04 -6.25
C GLN A 343 -5.75 -7.17 -7.42
N VAL A 344 -4.53 -6.62 -7.39
CA VAL A 344 -4.10 -5.62 -8.39
C VAL A 344 -4.14 -6.15 -9.83
N ALA A 345 -3.67 -7.38 -10.07
CA ALA A 345 -3.74 -7.96 -11.41
C ALA A 345 -5.19 -8.22 -11.86
N PRO A 346 -6.06 -8.88 -11.07
CA PRO A 346 -7.48 -9.00 -11.45
C PRO A 346 -8.21 -7.67 -11.61
N TRP A 347 -7.89 -6.70 -10.76
CA TRP A 347 -8.41 -5.34 -10.81
C TRP A 347 -8.02 -4.64 -12.11
N SER A 348 -6.79 -4.83 -12.57
CA SER A 348 -6.29 -4.20 -13.79
C SER A 348 -6.96 -4.76 -15.04
N TRP A 349 -7.22 -6.06 -15.14
CA TRP A 349 -7.96 -6.61 -16.29
C TRP A 349 -9.32 -5.91 -16.47
N ALA A 350 -10.01 -5.66 -15.36
CA ALA A 350 -11.32 -5.01 -15.36
C ALA A 350 -11.26 -3.47 -15.58
N ILE A 351 -10.09 -2.89 -15.75
CA ILE A 351 -9.90 -1.47 -16.15
C ILE A 351 -9.42 -1.42 -17.61
N TRP A 352 -8.48 -2.29 -17.98
CA TRP A 352 -7.90 -2.37 -19.32
C TRP A 352 -8.45 -3.59 -20.06
N ASN A 353 -9.76 -3.61 -20.29
CA ASN A 353 -10.41 -4.68 -21.06
C ASN A 353 -10.58 -4.36 -22.56
N ASP A 354 -10.11 -3.18 -23.00
CA ASP A 354 -10.12 -2.76 -24.40
C ASP A 354 -8.71 -2.81 -24.97
N THR A 355 -8.53 -3.61 -26.02
CA THR A 355 -7.25 -3.85 -26.69
C THR A 355 -6.68 -2.60 -27.36
N ARG A 356 -7.50 -1.56 -27.51
CA ARG A 356 -7.10 -0.28 -28.08
C ARG A 356 -6.37 0.61 -27.07
N PHE A 357 -6.37 0.26 -25.78
CA PHE A 357 -5.57 0.99 -24.81
C PHE A 357 -4.08 0.74 -25.06
N ALA A 358 -3.29 1.80 -24.99
CA ALA A 358 -1.84 1.69 -25.01
C ALA A 358 -1.33 0.87 -23.81
N ASP A 359 -0.18 0.22 -23.99
CA ASP A 359 0.53 -0.54 -22.95
C ASP A 359 -0.23 -1.75 -22.37
N MET A 360 -1.13 -2.40 -23.13
CA MET A 360 -1.71 -3.69 -22.73
C MET A 360 -0.65 -4.75 -22.40
N GLU A 361 0.49 -4.71 -23.10
CA GLU A 361 1.66 -5.55 -22.83
C GLU A 361 2.13 -5.46 -21.37
N LEU A 362 2.02 -4.28 -20.73
CA LEU A 362 2.38 -4.09 -19.32
C LEU A 362 1.42 -4.84 -18.39
N ILE A 363 0.13 -4.89 -18.72
CA ILE A 363 -0.87 -5.65 -17.96
C ILE A 363 -0.66 -7.15 -18.16
N THR A 364 -0.34 -7.58 -19.38
CA THR A 364 0.07 -8.96 -19.68
C THR A 364 1.32 -9.35 -18.88
N GLN A 365 2.33 -8.47 -18.80
CA GLN A 365 3.53 -8.70 -18.00
C GLN A 365 3.25 -8.74 -16.49
N LEU A 366 2.45 -7.80 -15.95
CA LEU A 366 2.02 -7.82 -14.55
C LEU A 366 1.35 -9.15 -14.21
N THR A 367 0.50 -9.64 -15.12
CA THR A 367 -0.20 -10.92 -14.98
C THR A 367 0.76 -12.10 -15.04
N ALA A 368 1.71 -12.09 -15.98
CA ALA A 368 2.74 -13.12 -16.10
C ALA A 368 3.58 -13.25 -14.82
N VAL A 369 4.03 -12.10 -14.29
CA VAL A 369 4.79 -12.01 -13.05
C VAL A 369 3.98 -12.52 -11.86
N TRP A 370 2.71 -12.11 -11.75
CA TRP A 370 1.81 -12.55 -10.69
C TRP A 370 1.58 -14.05 -10.70
N ILE A 371 1.27 -14.63 -11.88
CA ILE A 371 1.13 -16.08 -12.04
C ILE A 371 2.42 -16.79 -11.65
N CYS A 372 3.58 -16.32 -12.12
CA CYS A 372 4.87 -16.94 -11.84
C CYS A 372 5.18 -17.03 -10.35
N HIS A 373 4.90 -15.95 -9.62
CA HIS A 373 5.25 -15.86 -8.21
C HIS A 373 4.16 -16.38 -7.27
N ALA A 374 2.97 -16.76 -7.76
CA ALA A 374 1.83 -17.20 -6.94
C ALA A 374 2.18 -18.18 -5.79
N ASP A 375 3.04 -19.17 -6.04
CA ASP A 375 3.49 -20.12 -5.00
C ASP A 375 4.45 -19.50 -3.98
N THR A 376 5.38 -18.66 -4.43
CA THR A 376 6.31 -17.94 -3.55
C THR A 376 5.58 -16.92 -2.70
N LEU A 377 4.60 -16.21 -3.26
CA LEU A 377 3.74 -15.27 -2.53
C LEU A 377 2.97 -16.00 -1.41
N ARG A 378 2.50 -17.24 -1.66
CA ARG A 378 1.88 -18.09 -0.63
C ARG A 378 2.84 -18.44 0.51
N LEU A 379 4.07 -18.85 0.19
CA LEU A 379 5.05 -19.23 1.22
C LEU A 379 5.48 -18.06 2.10
N ARG A 380 5.49 -16.84 1.55
CA ARG A 380 5.81 -15.60 2.25
C ARG A 380 4.66 -15.15 3.15
N MET A 381 3.43 -15.23 2.66
CA MET A 381 2.24 -14.87 3.41
C MET A 381 1.72 -16.01 4.28
N ARG A 382 2.58 -16.64 5.10
CA ARG A 382 2.21 -17.76 6.01
C ARG A 382 1.04 -17.42 6.94
N CYS A 383 0.80 -16.13 7.19
CA CYS A 383 -0.31 -15.62 7.99
C CYS A 383 -1.67 -15.78 7.29
N MET A 384 -1.72 -15.88 5.96
CA MET A 384 -2.95 -16.06 5.17
C MET A 384 -3.19 -17.56 4.89
N ARG A 385 -3.56 -18.30 5.94
CA ARG A 385 -3.54 -19.78 6.05
C ARG A 385 -4.33 -20.62 5.01
N HIS A 386 -4.98 -20.06 3.99
CA HIS A 386 -6.06 -20.79 3.27
C HIS A 386 -6.12 -20.79 1.74
N HIS A 387 -5.10 -20.29 1.02
CA HIS A 387 -5.23 -20.12 -0.43
C HIS A 387 -4.18 -20.91 -1.21
N ASN A 388 -4.61 -22.01 -1.83
CA ASN A 388 -3.91 -22.58 -2.99
C ASN A 388 -3.99 -21.55 -4.12
N TRP A 389 -2.93 -21.36 -4.91
CA TRP A 389 -2.90 -20.43 -6.05
C TRP A 389 -4.09 -20.66 -7.00
N GLN A 390 -4.52 -21.92 -7.14
CA GLN A 390 -5.71 -22.31 -7.88
C GLN A 390 -6.98 -21.58 -7.39
N ARG A 391 -7.17 -21.42 -6.08
CA ARG A 391 -8.32 -20.70 -5.52
C ARG A 391 -8.23 -19.20 -5.75
N LEU A 392 -7.02 -18.62 -5.74
CA LEU A 392 -6.83 -17.20 -6.06
C LEU A 392 -7.20 -16.94 -7.52
N LEU A 393 -6.71 -17.79 -8.43
CA LEU A 393 -7.06 -17.71 -9.86
C LEU A 393 -8.55 -17.91 -10.12
N LEU A 394 -9.17 -18.90 -9.47
CA LEU A 394 -10.60 -19.15 -9.60
C LEU A 394 -11.43 -17.96 -9.12
N ARG A 395 -11.12 -17.38 -7.95
CA ARG A 395 -11.81 -16.18 -7.46
C ARG A 395 -11.65 -15.00 -8.41
N ALA A 396 -10.44 -14.76 -8.91
CA ALA A 396 -10.18 -13.72 -9.88
C ALA A 396 -10.97 -13.92 -11.18
N SER A 397 -11.16 -15.19 -11.58
CA SER A 397 -11.95 -15.57 -12.76
C SER A 397 -13.44 -15.38 -12.55
N GLU A 398 -13.95 -15.68 -11.35
CA GLU A 398 -15.35 -15.49 -10.98
C GLU A 398 -15.75 -14.01 -11.00
N THR A 399 -14.84 -13.11 -10.59
CA THR A 399 -15.12 -11.67 -10.56
C THR A 399 -15.05 -11.01 -11.93
N SER A 400 -14.20 -11.51 -12.84
CA SER A 400 -13.84 -10.81 -14.09
C SER A 400 -13.63 -11.77 -15.28
N SER A 401 -14.50 -12.77 -15.46
CA SER A 401 -14.28 -13.86 -16.43
C SER A 401 -14.03 -13.39 -17.88
N SER A 402 -14.77 -12.39 -18.38
CA SER A 402 -14.57 -11.84 -19.73
C SER A 402 -13.23 -11.11 -19.84
N ASP A 403 -12.92 -10.26 -18.87
CA ASP A 403 -11.73 -9.40 -18.90
C ASP A 403 -10.46 -10.24 -18.70
N ALA A 404 -10.50 -11.24 -17.81
CA ALA A 404 -9.42 -12.19 -17.61
C ALA A 404 -9.15 -13.02 -18.88
N SER A 405 -10.19 -13.43 -19.60
CA SER A 405 -10.03 -14.29 -20.78
C SER A 405 -9.14 -13.67 -21.85
N PHE A 406 -9.24 -12.35 -22.05
CA PHE A 406 -8.43 -11.63 -23.02
C PHE A 406 -6.94 -11.67 -22.63
N VAL A 407 -6.61 -11.20 -21.43
CA VAL A 407 -5.22 -11.10 -20.95
C VAL A 407 -4.56 -12.48 -20.87
N ILE A 408 -5.31 -13.52 -20.47
CA ILE A 408 -4.78 -14.89 -20.39
C ILE A 408 -4.57 -15.51 -21.77
N THR A 409 -5.43 -15.22 -22.74
CA THR A 409 -5.23 -15.68 -24.12
C THR A 409 -3.99 -15.02 -24.74
N GLU A 410 -3.82 -13.72 -24.53
CA GLU A 410 -2.64 -12.98 -25.00
C GLU A 410 -1.36 -13.50 -24.33
N LEU A 411 -1.40 -13.72 -23.01
CA LEU A 411 -0.28 -14.30 -22.28
C LEU A 411 0.07 -15.70 -22.80
N LEU A 412 -0.93 -16.56 -23.02
CA LEU A 412 -0.71 -17.91 -23.55
C LEU A 412 -0.07 -17.85 -24.93
N HIS A 413 -0.55 -16.96 -25.80
CA HIS A 413 0.02 -16.75 -27.12
C HIS A 413 1.48 -16.32 -27.05
N ASN A 414 1.79 -15.29 -26.25
CA ASN A 414 3.13 -14.74 -26.14
C ASN A 414 4.12 -15.73 -25.51
N VAL A 415 3.69 -16.49 -24.49
CA VAL A 415 4.51 -17.52 -23.85
C VAL A 415 4.78 -18.67 -24.81
N THR A 416 3.79 -19.07 -25.62
CA THR A 416 3.93 -20.14 -26.62
C THR A 416 4.89 -19.71 -27.74
N LEU A 417 4.71 -18.51 -28.29
CA LEU A 417 5.59 -17.97 -29.33
C LEU A 417 7.04 -17.84 -28.84
N SER A 418 7.23 -17.33 -27.62
CA SER A 418 8.56 -17.21 -27.02
C SER A 418 9.23 -18.57 -26.83
N SER A 419 8.46 -19.58 -26.41
CA SER A 419 8.95 -20.96 -26.24
C SER A 419 9.34 -21.62 -27.57
N LEU A 420 8.63 -21.29 -28.65
CA LEU A 420 8.94 -21.78 -30.00
C LEU A 420 10.18 -21.11 -30.61
N HIS A 421 10.38 -19.82 -30.32
CA HIS A 421 11.49 -19.06 -30.89
C HIS A 421 12.84 -19.38 -30.22
N ASP A 422 12.86 -19.76 -28.94
CA ASP A 422 14.09 -20.08 -28.21
C ASP A 422 13.96 -21.32 -27.31
N PRO A 423 13.82 -22.53 -27.89
CA PRO A 423 13.58 -23.76 -27.13
C PRO A 423 14.75 -24.13 -26.21
N GLY A 424 15.95 -23.60 -26.46
CA GLY A 424 17.15 -23.88 -25.65
C GLY A 424 17.26 -23.07 -24.36
N LYS A 425 16.45 -22.01 -24.20
CA LYS A 425 16.51 -21.09 -23.04
C LYS A 425 15.29 -21.16 -22.12
N THR A 426 14.44 -22.17 -22.26
CA THR A 426 13.26 -22.33 -21.39
C THR A 426 13.70 -22.58 -19.95
N SER A 427 13.71 -21.53 -19.13
CA SER A 427 13.96 -21.65 -17.70
C SER A 427 12.81 -22.44 -17.03
N THR A 428 13.08 -23.00 -15.85
CA THR A 428 12.04 -23.63 -15.02
C THR A 428 10.88 -22.68 -14.74
N MET A 429 11.16 -21.38 -14.63
CA MET A 429 10.17 -20.33 -14.43
C MET A 429 9.23 -20.20 -15.63
N TRP A 430 9.75 -20.27 -16.85
CA TRP A 430 8.95 -20.25 -18.09
C TRP A 430 8.04 -21.46 -18.23
N SER A 431 8.58 -22.65 -17.94
CA SER A 431 7.79 -23.89 -17.98
C SER A 431 6.64 -23.84 -16.96
N ASN A 432 6.90 -23.29 -15.78
CA ASN A 432 5.88 -23.06 -14.76
C ASN A 432 4.83 -22.03 -15.20
N LEU A 433 5.25 -20.93 -15.85
CA LEU A 433 4.34 -19.94 -16.39
C LEU A 433 3.41 -20.54 -17.45
N LEU A 434 3.98 -21.25 -18.42
CA LEU A 434 3.21 -21.93 -19.48
C LEU A 434 2.22 -22.92 -18.88
N LEU A 435 2.67 -23.80 -17.98
CA LEU A 435 1.82 -24.79 -17.32
C LEU A 435 0.64 -24.13 -16.58
N ARG A 436 0.90 -23.08 -15.78
CA ARG A 436 -0.13 -22.37 -15.02
C ARG A 436 -1.10 -21.62 -15.93
N THR A 437 -0.60 -21.01 -17.00
CA THR A 437 -1.42 -20.30 -18.00
C THR A 437 -2.32 -21.27 -18.75
N CYS A 438 -1.81 -22.43 -19.18
CA CYS A 438 -2.60 -23.50 -19.80
C CYS A 438 -3.68 -24.02 -18.84
N TRP A 439 -3.30 -24.33 -17.59
CA TRP A 439 -4.26 -24.79 -16.58
C TRP A 439 -5.38 -23.78 -16.38
N TRP A 440 -5.03 -22.49 -16.27
CA TRP A 440 -6.01 -21.44 -16.03
C TRP A 440 -6.91 -21.19 -17.24
N THR A 441 -6.36 -21.24 -18.45
CA THR A 441 -7.15 -21.17 -19.69
C THR A 441 -8.20 -22.27 -19.73
N ALA A 442 -7.85 -23.50 -19.33
CA ALA A 442 -8.82 -24.59 -19.25
C ALA A 442 -9.95 -24.30 -18.23
N GLN A 443 -9.62 -23.74 -17.06
CA GLN A 443 -10.63 -23.35 -16.07
C GLN A 443 -11.55 -22.23 -16.57
N LEU A 444 -11.02 -21.24 -17.26
CA LEU A 444 -11.82 -20.16 -17.86
C LEU A 444 -12.78 -20.71 -18.92
N ILE A 445 -12.33 -21.64 -19.75
CA ILE A 445 -13.17 -22.33 -20.73
C ILE A 445 -14.33 -23.05 -20.03
N ASP A 446 -14.05 -23.82 -18.97
CA ASP A 446 -15.08 -24.53 -18.20
C ASP A 446 -16.11 -23.58 -17.56
N LEU A 447 -15.65 -22.45 -17.00
CA LEU A 447 -16.51 -21.40 -16.45
C LEU A 447 -17.41 -20.78 -17.52
N LEU A 448 -16.85 -20.44 -18.69
CA LEU A 448 -17.59 -19.84 -19.80
C LEU A 448 -18.64 -20.82 -20.37
N TYR A 449 -18.32 -22.11 -20.47
CA TYR A 449 -19.28 -23.15 -20.85
C TYR A 449 -20.41 -23.30 -19.83
N SER A 450 -20.08 -23.27 -18.54
CA SER A 450 -21.06 -23.39 -17.45
C SER A 450 -22.03 -22.22 -17.43
N CYS A 451 -21.54 -20.99 -17.60
CA CYS A 451 -22.38 -19.79 -17.67
C CYS A 451 -23.33 -19.82 -18.87
N ARG A 452 -22.83 -20.16 -20.07
CA ARG A 452 -23.68 -20.27 -21.27
C ARG A 452 -24.81 -21.27 -21.04
N MET A 453 -24.52 -22.46 -20.52
CA MET A 453 -25.53 -23.49 -20.27
C MET A 453 -26.63 -23.05 -19.29
N HIS A 454 -26.34 -22.16 -18.35
CA HIS A 454 -27.35 -21.59 -17.45
C HIS A 454 -28.27 -20.59 -18.16
N ASP A 455 -27.74 -19.72 -19.02
CA ASP A 455 -28.55 -18.79 -19.80
C ASP A 455 -29.49 -19.51 -20.77
N TRP A 456 -29.02 -20.57 -21.45
CA TRP A 456 -29.87 -21.39 -22.33
C TRP A 456 -31.03 -22.07 -21.58
N LYS A 457 -30.85 -22.46 -20.31
CA LYS A 457 -31.93 -23.04 -19.49
C LYS A 457 -33.01 -22.01 -19.12
N HIS A 458 -32.65 -20.73 -18.99
CA HIS A 458 -33.61 -19.65 -18.75
C HIS A 458 -34.34 -19.25 -20.03
N VAL A 459 -33.69 -19.28 -21.19
CA VAL A 459 -34.34 -19.03 -22.49
C VAL A 459 -35.31 -20.16 -22.87
N LEU A 460 -34.97 -21.42 -22.57
CA LEU A 460 -35.82 -22.57 -22.88
C LEU A 460 -37.00 -22.76 -21.89
N ARG A 461 -36.92 -22.17 -20.69
CA ARG A 461 -38.08 -22.02 -19.79
C ARG A 461 -38.82 -20.74 -20.17
N GLY A 462 -39.50 -20.77 -21.32
CA GLY A 462 -40.38 -19.69 -21.76
C GLY A 462 -41.35 -19.25 -20.65
N PRO A 463 -41.91 -18.02 -20.74
CA PRO A 463 -42.76 -17.45 -19.70
C PRO A 463 -43.88 -18.45 -19.40
N ARG A 464 -43.86 -19.02 -18.19
CA ARG A 464 -45.01 -19.77 -17.69
C ARG A 464 -46.16 -18.78 -17.68
N SER A 465 -47.11 -18.96 -18.59
CA SER A 465 -48.35 -18.21 -18.63
C SER A 465 -48.99 -18.30 -17.25
N ALA A 466 -49.13 -17.15 -16.59
CA ALA A 466 -49.98 -17.02 -15.43
C ALA A 466 -51.42 -17.22 -15.93
N HIS A 467 -51.99 -18.37 -15.57
CA HIS A 467 -53.42 -18.63 -15.61
C HIS A 467 -53.91 -18.82 -14.18
#